data_AF-A0A957MAL5-F1
#
_entry.id   AF-A0A957MAL5-F1
#
_cell.length_a   1.000
_cell.length_b   1.000
_cell.length_c   1.000
_cell.angle_alpha   90.00
_cell.angle_beta   90.00
_cell.angle_gamma   90.00
#
_symmetry.space_group_name_H-M   'P 1'
#
loop_
_entity.id
_entity.type
_entity.pdbx_description
1 polymer ?
#
loop_
_entity_poly.entity_id
_entity_poly.type
_entity_poly.pdbx_seq_one_letter_code
_entity_poly.pdbx_strand_id
1 'polypeptide(L)'
;MLHPARRGVHLYRGGVYLTTILPDVAYALIWLWLFNPLYGPVNLVLGGLGLPQPAWLIDPATALPSLIIMAAFRVGEGMLLLIAARQALPAAYYQAAMLDGAGRWAIFRHITWPLLVPWLLLLFVRDIVVAAHSTFTAVFIMTGGGPGYATTLLPYLVFEEAFSHLR
;
A
#
# COMPACT_ATOMS: atom_id res chain seq x y z
N MET A 1 -16.29 -28.48 2.43
CA MET A 1 -14.87 -28.78 2.69
C MET A 1 -14.28 -27.67 3.54
N LEU A 2 -14.30 -27.84 4.87
CA LEU A 2 -13.71 -26.91 5.82
C LEU A 2 -12.20 -27.15 5.82
N HIS A 3 -11.43 -26.33 5.11
CA HIS A 3 -9.99 -26.32 5.31
C HIS A 3 -9.70 -25.94 6.76
N PRO A 4 -8.87 -26.70 7.50
CA PRO A 4 -8.46 -26.28 8.83
C PRO A 4 -7.77 -24.93 8.71
N ALA A 5 -8.20 -23.96 9.52
CA ALA A 5 -7.54 -22.67 9.62
C ALA A 5 -6.06 -22.92 9.88
N ARG A 6 -5.20 -22.54 8.93
CA ARG A 6 -3.75 -22.66 9.10
C ARG A 6 -3.38 -21.92 10.39
N ARG A 7 -2.61 -22.58 11.27
CA ARG A 7 -2.13 -21.95 12.51
C ARG A 7 -1.41 -20.65 12.16
N GLY A 8 -1.78 -19.55 12.81
CA GLY A 8 -1.21 -18.22 12.58
C GLY A 8 -1.95 -17.31 11.58
N VAL A 9 -3.05 -17.75 10.95
CA VAL A 9 -3.82 -16.90 10.01
C VAL A 9 -4.34 -15.62 10.68
N HIS A 10 -4.73 -15.67 11.95
CA HIS A 10 -5.19 -14.50 12.69
C HIS A 10 -4.07 -13.50 12.98
N LEU A 11 -2.87 -13.98 13.31
CA LEU A 11 -1.68 -13.13 13.53
C LEU A 11 -1.24 -12.46 12.24
N TYR A 12 -1.16 -13.22 11.15
CA TYR A 12 -0.86 -12.68 9.83
C TYR A 12 -1.87 -11.61 9.42
N ARG A 13 -3.17 -11.92 9.50
CA ARG A 13 -4.22 -10.94 9.18
C ARG A 13 -4.10 -9.69 10.04
N GLY A 14 -3.95 -9.84 11.35
CA GLY A 14 -3.80 -8.73 12.29
C GLY A 14 -2.60 -7.82 11.96
N GLY A 15 -1.45 -8.40 11.62
CA GLY A 15 -0.26 -7.64 11.22
C GLY A 15 -0.47 -6.83 9.95
N VAL A 16 -1.13 -7.41 8.92
CA VAL A 16 -1.42 -6.68 7.69
C VAL A 16 -2.49 -5.61 7.90
N TYR A 17 -3.47 -5.81 8.78
CA TYR A 17 -4.45 -4.77 9.14
C TYR A 17 -3.85 -3.60 9.89
N LEU A 18 -2.82 -3.84 10.70
CA LEU A 18 -2.20 -2.80 11.50
C LEU A 18 -1.66 -1.66 10.62
N THR A 19 -1.25 -1.95 9.38
CA THR A 19 -0.70 -0.94 8.47
C THR A 19 -1.76 0.02 7.91
N THR A 20 -3.04 -0.31 8.01
CA THR A 20 -4.12 0.54 7.47
C THR A 20 -4.91 1.28 8.54
N ILE A 21 -4.97 0.77 9.76
CA ILE A 21 -5.79 1.35 10.86
C ILE A 21 -5.15 2.60 11.50
N LEU A 22 -3.86 2.84 11.24
CA LEU A 22 -3.16 4.01 11.79
C LEU A 22 -3.72 5.33 11.23
N PRO A 23 -3.89 6.37 12.08
CA PRO A 23 -4.19 7.72 11.61
C PRO A 23 -3.09 8.24 10.66
N ASP A 24 -3.47 8.97 9.61
CA ASP A 24 -2.53 9.38 8.56
C ASP A 24 -1.34 10.20 9.08
N VAL A 25 -1.58 11.06 10.07
CA VAL A 25 -0.53 11.85 10.73
C VAL A 25 0.49 10.95 11.44
N ALA A 26 0.00 10.00 12.25
CA ALA A 26 0.87 9.07 12.98
C ALA A 26 1.63 8.16 12.02
N TYR A 27 0.97 7.72 10.94
CA TYR A 27 1.59 6.95 9.88
C TYR A 27 2.73 7.72 9.22
N ALA A 28 2.51 8.97 8.81
CA ALA A 28 3.54 9.82 8.23
C ALA A 28 4.73 10.05 9.18
N LEU A 29 4.50 10.24 10.48
CA LEU A 29 5.56 10.41 11.47
C LEU A 29 6.41 9.14 11.65
N ILE A 30 5.80 7.96 11.61
CA ILE A 30 6.54 6.69 11.65
C ILE A 30 7.46 6.59 10.43
N TRP A 31 6.94 6.90 9.24
CA TRP A 31 7.74 6.85 8.01
C TRP A 31 8.81 7.92 7.94
N LEU A 32 8.56 9.11 8.50
CA LEU A 32 9.56 10.17 8.67
C LEU A 32 10.75 9.67 9.51
N TRP A 33 10.46 8.93 10.59
CA TRP A 33 11.49 8.29 11.41
C TRP A 33 12.19 7.15 10.66
N LEU A 34 11.45 6.29 9.96
CA LEU A 34 12.01 5.17 9.20
C LEU A 34 13.01 5.62 8.12
N PHE A 35 12.65 6.68 7.40
CA PHE A 35 13.45 7.28 6.33
C PHE A 35 14.47 8.32 6.81
N ASN A 36 14.67 8.45 8.12
CA ASN A 36 15.69 9.35 8.63
C ASN A 36 17.09 8.91 8.16
N PRO A 37 17.88 9.80 7.54
CA PRO A 37 19.15 9.40 6.95
C PRO A 37 20.23 9.04 7.98
N LEU A 38 20.14 9.57 9.21
CA LEU A 38 21.16 9.44 10.25
C LEU A 38 20.92 8.25 11.19
N TYR A 39 19.67 8.08 11.64
CA TYR A 39 19.31 7.08 12.64
C TYR A 39 18.07 6.25 12.24
N GLY A 40 17.66 6.34 10.98
CA GLY A 40 16.52 5.59 10.47
C GLY A 40 16.83 4.09 10.34
N PRO A 41 15.95 3.21 10.84
CA PRO A 41 16.12 1.76 10.73
C PRO A 41 16.34 1.27 9.29
N VAL A 42 15.73 1.94 8.30
CA VAL A 42 15.89 1.58 6.89
C VAL A 42 17.36 1.71 6.47
N ASN A 43 18.02 2.82 6.79
CA ASN A 43 19.43 3.02 6.48
C ASN A 43 20.35 2.14 7.31
N LEU A 44 20.01 1.85 8.57
CA LEU A 44 20.76 0.90 9.39
C LEU A 44 20.77 -0.51 8.78
N VAL A 45 19.62 -0.97 8.28
CA VAL A 45 19.51 -2.27 7.60
C VAL A 45 20.27 -2.24 6.27
N LEU A 46 20.12 -1.19 5.46
CA LEU A 46 20.87 -1.05 4.20
C LEU A 46 22.39 -1.03 4.43
N GLY A 47 22.86 -0.28 5.43
CA GLY A 47 24.26 -0.22 5.82
C GLY A 47 24.79 -1.58 6.30
N GLY A 48 23.99 -2.33 7.07
CA GLY A 48 24.33 -3.69 7.49
C GLY A 48 24.44 -4.69 6.32
N LEU A 49 23.75 -4.41 5.20
CA LEU A 49 23.83 -5.19 3.96
C LEU A 49 24.88 -4.67 2.97
N GLY A 50 25.62 -3.60 3.32
CA GLY A 50 26.60 -2.96 2.45
C GLY A 50 25.99 -2.19 1.27
N LEU A 51 24.70 -1.85 1.33
CA LEU A 51 23.99 -1.09 0.32
C LEU A 51 24.14 0.44 0.55
N PRO A 52 23.99 1.27 -0.50
CA PRO A 52 24.00 2.72 -0.33
C PRO A 52 22.85 3.16 0.59
N GLN A 53 23.13 4.19 1.39
CA GLN A 53 22.19 4.78 2.36
C GLN A 53 21.69 6.13 1.81
N PRO A 54 20.61 6.13 1.02
CA PRO A 54 20.13 7.35 0.39
C PRO A 54 19.58 8.34 1.42
N ALA A 55 19.61 9.62 1.04
CA ALA A 55 18.99 10.70 1.80
C ALA A 55 17.49 10.80 1.43
N TRP A 56 16.73 9.77 1.80
CA TRP A 56 15.36 9.46 1.34
C TRP A 56 14.41 10.65 1.12
N LEU A 57 14.38 11.63 2.03
CA LEU A 57 13.45 12.77 1.97
C LEU A 57 14.13 14.09 1.58
N ILE A 58 15.46 14.09 1.48
CA ILE A 58 16.29 15.29 1.24
C ILE A 58 16.76 15.35 -0.22
N ASP A 59 16.99 14.19 -0.84
CA ASP A 59 17.41 14.10 -2.23
C ASP A 59 16.18 14.04 -3.17
N PRO A 60 16.06 14.95 -4.17
CA PRO A 60 14.97 14.93 -5.15
C PRO A 60 14.77 13.59 -5.85
N ALA A 61 15.84 12.82 -6.07
CA ALA A 61 15.76 11.52 -6.72
C ALA A 61 15.08 10.46 -5.84
N THR A 62 15.06 10.65 -4.52
CA THR A 62 14.58 9.61 -3.57
C THR A 62 13.34 10.04 -2.78
N ALA A 63 13.04 11.34 -2.71
CA ALA A 63 11.88 11.87 -1.99
C ALA A 63 10.54 11.30 -2.49
N LEU A 64 10.30 11.34 -3.80
CA LEU A 64 9.07 10.79 -4.38
C LEU A 64 8.99 9.25 -4.25
N PRO A 65 10.04 8.47 -4.55
CA PRO A 65 10.06 7.03 -4.26
C PRO A 65 9.75 6.69 -2.80
N SER A 66 10.23 7.47 -1.83
CA SER A 66 9.95 7.26 -0.41
C SER A 66 8.46 7.35 -0.10
N LEU A 67 7.77 8.36 -0.65
CA LEU A 67 6.31 8.49 -0.52
C LEU A 67 5.56 7.35 -1.21
N ILE A 68 6.04 6.87 -2.36
CA ILE A 68 5.45 5.72 -3.07
C ILE A 68 5.59 4.44 -2.23
N ILE A 69 6.77 4.18 -1.67
CA ILE A 69 7.01 3.01 -0.80
C ILE A 69 6.09 3.07 0.41
N MET A 70 5.97 4.23 1.04
CA MET A 70 5.05 4.46 2.15
C MET A 70 3.60 4.14 1.75
N ALA A 71 3.13 4.65 0.61
CA ALA A 71 1.76 4.41 0.14
C ALA A 71 1.52 2.93 -0.19
N ALA A 72 2.48 2.28 -0.85
CA ALA A 72 2.41 0.87 -1.22
C ALA A 72 2.32 -0.07 -0.01
N PHE A 73 2.79 0.34 1.17
CA PHE A 73 2.77 -0.48 2.37
C PHE A 73 1.37 -0.61 3.03
N ARG A 74 0.38 0.19 2.60
CA ARG A 74 -1.00 0.15 3.10
C ARG A 74 -1.84 -0.96 2.43
N VAL A 75 -1.35 -2.19 2.45
CA VAL A 75 -1.95 -3.35 1.75
C VAL A 75 -3.16 -3.95 2.49
N GLY A 76 -3.38 -3.61 3.77
CA GLY A 76 -4.37 -4.26 4.64
C GLY A 76 -5.82 -4.17 4.17
N GLU A 77 -6.23 -3.03 3.63
CA GLU A 77 -7.59 -2.84 3.14
C GLU A 77 -7.85 -3.71 1.90
N GLY A 78 -6.95 -3.66 0.92
CA GLY A 78 -7.03 -4.47 -0.30
C GLY A 78 -7.03 -5.97 0.00
N MET A 79 -6.22 -6.42 0.96
CA MET A 79 -6.23 -7.83 1.39
C MET A 79 -7.60 -8.26 1.93
N LEU A 80 -8.24 -7.46 2.79
CA LEU A 80 -9.57 -7.77 3.34
C LEU A 80 -10.59 -7.91 2.23
N LEU A 81 -10.59 -6.95 1.32
CA LEU A 81 -11.53 -6.89 0.21
C LEU A 81 -11.35 -8.08 -0.71
N LEU A 82 -10.12 -8.47 -1.02
CA LEU A 82 -9.85 -9.66 -1.84
C LEU A 82 -10.25 -10.97 -1.13
N ILE A 83 -10.08 -11.05 0.19
CA ILE A 83 -10.55 -12.20 0.98
C ILE A 83 -12.09 -12.27 0.95
N ALA A 84 -12.77 -11.14 1.12
CA ALA A 84 -14.23 -11.06 1.08
C ALA A 84 -14.77 -11.37 -0.33
N ALA A 85 -14.17 -10.78 -1.37
CA ALA A 85 -14.51 -11.03 -2.77
C ALA A 85 -14.40 -12.52 -3.13
N ARG A 86 -13.32 -13.18 -2.69
CA ARG A 86 -13.16 -14.62 -2.89
C ARG A 86 -14.20 -15.45 -2.15
N GLN A 87 -14.62 -15.03 -0.95
CA GLN A 87 -15.67 -15.73 -0.18
C GLN A 87 -17.05 -15.59 -0.83
N ALA A 88 -17.29 -14.49 -1.56
CA ALA A 88 -18.52 -14.27 -2.30
C ALA A 88 -18.65 -15.14 -3.56
N LEU A 89 -17.55 -15.72 -4.06
CA LEU A 89 -17.57 -16.55 -5.26
C LEU A 89 -18.33 -17.87 -5.01
N PRO A 90 -19.28 -18.26 -5.89
CA PRO A 90 -20.04 -19.49 -5.70
C PRO A 90 -19.13 -20.73 -5.66
N ALA A 91 -19.27 -21.51 -4.58
CA ALA A 91 -18.48 -22.73 -4.37
C ALA A 91 -18.72 -23.80 -5.46
N ALA A 92 -19.85 -23.72 -6.17
CA ALA A 92 -20.22 -24.64 -7.25
C ALA A 92 -19.17 -24.68 -8.39
N TYR A 93 -18.62 -23.52 -8.78
CA TYR A 93 -17.58 -23.47 -9.82
C TYR A 93 -16.32 -24.24 -9.43
N TYR A 94 -15.93 -24.15 -8.16
CA TYR A 94 -14.78 -24.85 -7.61
C TYR A 94 -15.03 -26.36 -7.51
N GLN A 95 -16.23 -26.76 -7.09
CA GLN A 95 -16.61 -28.17 -6.97
C GLN A 95 -16.68 -28.85 -8.34
N ALA A 96 -17.30 -28.19 -9.34
CA ALA A 96 -17.36 -28.69 -10.71
C ALA A 96 -15.95 -28.93 -11.29
N ALA A 97 -15.06 -27.94 -11.15
CA ALA A 97 -13.69 -28.06 -11.65
C ALA A 97 -12.89 -29.18 -10.96
N MET A 98 -13.15 -29.44 -9.68
CA MET A 98 -12.52 -30.57 -8.98
C MET A 98 -13.05 -31.92 -9.45
N LEU A 99 -14.34 -32.02 -9.80
CA LEU A 99 -14.93 -33.22 -10.41
C LEU A 99 -14.34 -33.47 -11.80
N ASP A 100 -14.05 -32.41 -12.56
CA ASP A 100 -13.40 -32.48 -13.87
C ASP A 100 -11.88 -32.75 -13.79
N GLY A 101 -11.33 -32.98 -12.58
CA GLY A 101 -9.91 -33.27 -12.37
C GLY A 101 -8.98 -32.06 -12.55
N ALA A 102 -9.49 -30.84 -12.54
CA ALA A 102 -8.67 -29.64 -12.70
C ALA A 102 -7.70 -29.45 -11.53
N GLY A 103 -6.42 -29.27 -11.85
CA GLY A 103 -5.38 -28.97 -10.87
C GLY A 103 -5.53 -27.56 -10.25
N ARG A 104 -4.87 -27.33 -9.11
CA ARG A 104 -4.93 -26.06 -8.37
C ARG A 104 -4.57 -24.82 -9.21
N TRP A 105 -3.62 -24.97 -10.12
CA TRP A 105 -3.22 -23.91 -11.05
C TRP A 105 -4.30 -23.62 -12.11
N ALA A 106 -4.93 -24.67 -12.65
CA ALA A 106 -6.01 -24.53 -13.62
C ALA A 106 -7.22 -23.82 -13.00
N ILE A 107 -7.59 -24.19 -11.77
CA ILE A 107 -8.65 -23.53 -10.98
C ILE A 107 -8.29 -22.06 -10.69
N PHE A 108 -7.04 -21.76 -10.36
CA PHE A 108 -6.62 -20.38 -10.15
C PHE A 108 -6.74 -19.55 -11.43
N ARG A 109 -6.15 -20.00 -12.54
CA ARG A 109 -6.07 -19.25 -13.80
C ARG A 109 -7.42 -19.10 -14.50
N HIS A 110 -8.28 -20.13 -14.48
CA HIS A 110 -9.52 -20.14 -15.28
C HIS A 110 -10.78 -19.81 -14.49
N ILE A 111 -10.74 -19.91 -13.16
CA ILE A 111 -11.91 -19.65 -12.31
C ILE A 111 -11.63 -18.49 -11.38
N THR A 112 -10.61 -18.61 -10.54
CA THR A 112 -10.37 -17.63 -9.48
C THR A 112 -9.94 -16.27 -10.04
N TRP A 113 -8.97 -16.25 -10.95
CA TRP A 113 -8.46 -15.01 -11.53
C TRP A 113 -9.53 -14.27 -12.33
N PRO A 114 -10.23 -14.87 -13.32
CA PRO A 114 -11.25 -14.17 -14.10
C PRO A 114 -12.41 -13.64 -13.26
N LEU A 115 -12.84 -14.39 -12.24
CA LEU A 115 -13.91 -13.97 -11.34
C LEU A 115 -13.48 -12.86 -10.37
N LEU A 116 -12.17 -12.74 -10.07
CA LEU A 116 -11.62 -11.67 -9.25
C LEU A 116 -11.26 -10.41 -10.04
N VAL A 117 -11.08 -10.48 -11.37
CA VAL A 117 -10.72 -9.31 -12.20
C VAL A 117 -11.64 -8.10 -11.98
N PRO A 118 -12.99 -8.23 -11.95
CA PRO A 118 -13.87 -7.08 -11.72
C PRO A 118 -13.63 -6.40 -10.36
N TRP A 119 -13.36 -7.19 -9.33
CA TRP A 119 -13.05 -6.69 -7.99
C TRP A 119 -11.69 -5.98 -7.95
N LEU A 120 -10.68 -6.55 -8.62
CA LEU A 120 -9.35 -5.93 -8.74
C LEU A 120 -9.41 -4.61 -9.51
N LEU A 121 -10.19 -4.54 -10.59
CA LEU A 121 -10.40 -3.30 -11.35
C LEU A 121 -11.09 -2.23 -10.51
N LEU A 122 -12.11 -2.61 -9.73
CA LEU A 122 -12.78 -1.69 -8.81
C LEU A 122 -11.79 -1.12 -7.79
N LEU A 123 -10.96 -1.96 -7.17
CA LEU A 123 -9.94 -1.54 -6.22
C LEU A 123 -8.91 -0.61 -6.88
N PHE A 124 -8.44 -0.98 -8.07
CA PHE A 124 -7.47 -0.19 -8.81
C PHE A 124 -7.99 1.21 -9.13
N VAL A 125 -9.22 1.33 -9.64
CA VAL A 125 -9.82 2.64 -9.95
C VAL A 125 -10.03 3.44 -8.66
N ARG A 126 -10.55 2.81 -7.61
CA ARG A 126 -10.73 3.44 -6.30
C ARG A 126 -9.40 3.98 -5.77
N ASP A 127 -8.34 3.21 -5.83
CA ASP A 127 -7.03 3.60 -5.29
C ASP A 127 -6.37 4.73 -6.10
N ILE A 128 -6.58 4.79 -7.42
CA ILE A 128 -6.17 5.94 -8.22
C ILE A 128 -6.87 7.21 -7.75
N VAL A 129 -8.20 7.15 -7.59
CA VAL A 129 -8.99 8.30 -7.13
C VAL A 129 -8.58 8.73 -5.72
N VAL A 130 -8.29 7.76 -4.84
CA VAL A 130 -7.82 8.02 -3.48
C VAL A 130 -6.43 8.63 -3.47
N ALA A 131 -5.48 8.08 -4.23
CA ALA A 131 -4.12 8.62 -4.34
C ALA A 131 -4.10 10.07 -4.87
N ALA A 132 -5.04 10.42 -5.75
CA ALA A 132 -5.14 11.78 -6.29
C ALA A 132 -5.43 12.84 -5.22
N HIS A 133 -6.14 12.49 -4.13
CA HIS A 133 -6.53 13.46 -3.10
C HIS A 133 -5.89 13.22 -1.72
N SER A 134 -5.68 11.96 -1.32
CA SER A 134 -5.22 11.58 0.03
C SER A 134 -3.70 11.68 0.25
N THR A 135 -2.98 12.37 -0.64
CA THR A 135 -1.52 12.54 -0.55
C THR A 135 -1.09 13.76 0.25
N PHE A 136 -2.02 14.68 0.54
CA PHE A 136 -1.73 15.95 1.23
C PHE A 136 -0.98 15.76 2.55
N THR A 137 -1.53 14.98 3.47
CA THR A 137 -0.99 14.78 4.82
C THR A 137 0.44 14.25 4.79
N ALA A 138 0.72 13.32 3.88
CA ALA A 138 2.04 12.73 3.73
C ALA A 138 3.07 13.76 3.25
N VAL A 139 2.75 14.50 2.18
CA VAL A 139 3.62 15.55 1.63
C VAL A 139 3.83 16.65 2.67
N PHE A 140 2.76 17.13 3.29
CA PHE A 140 2.81 18.22 4.27
C PHE A 140 3.70 17.89 5.48
N ILE A 141 3.61 16.67 6.02
CA ILE A 141 4.37 16.26 7.21
C ILE A 141 5.80 15.85 6.86
N MET A 142 6.00 15.09 5.77
CA MET A 142 7.28 14.43 5.52
C MET A 142 8.25 15.26 4.70
N THR A 143 7.76 16.06 3.75
CA THR A 143 8.62 16.72 2.75
C THR A 143 8.35 18.22 2.60
N GLY A 144 7.17 18.70 2.99
CA GLY A 144 6.73 20.08 2.74
C GLY A 144 6.74 20.43 1.25
N GLY A 145 6.44 19.47 0.37
CA GLY A 145 6.52 19.64 -1.10
C GLY A 145 7.94 19.59 -1.67
N GLY A 146 8.97 19.57 -0.83
CA GLY A 146 10.37 19.52 -1.24
C GLY A 146 10.88 18.12 -1.60
N PRO A 147 12.18 18.01 -1.92
CA PRO A 147 13.11 19.09 -2.24
C PRO A 147 12.88 19.62 -3.68
N GLY A 148 12.94 20.95 -3.87
CA GLY A 148 12.84 21.56 -5.20
C GLY A 148 11.56 21.24 -5.97
N TYR A 149 10.41 21.19 -5.29
CA TYR A 149 9.09 20.78 -5.83
C TYR A 149 8.97 19.32 -6.27
N ALA A 150 9.96 18.46 -5.97
CA ALA A 150 9.93 17.05 -6.37
C ALA A 150 8.76 16.24 -5.79
N THR A 151 8.16 16.70 -4.69
CA THR A 151 6.98 16.06 -4.08
C THR A 151 5.77 16.99 -3.99
N THR A 152 5.78 18.12 -4.71
CA THR A 152 4.65 19.06 -4.78
C THR A 152 3.53 18.45 -5.63
N LEU A 153 2.64 17.72 -4.97
CA LEU A 153 1.44 17.15 -5.57
C LEU A 153 0.28 18.16 -5.52
N LEU A 154 -0.72 17.96 -6.38
CA LEU A 154 -1.86 18.87 -6.55
C LEU A 154 -2.51 19.31 -5.22
N PRO A 155 -2.81 18.41 -4.26
CA PRO A 155 -3.44 18.82 -3.00
C PRO A 155 -2.55 19.77 -2.18
N TYR A 156 -1.24 19.55 -2.19
CA TYR A 156 -0.28 20.41 -1.49
C TYR A 156 -0.13 21.76 -2.20
N LEU A 157 -0.03 21.74 -3.53
CA LEU A 157 0.05 22.96 -4.34
C LEU A 157 -1.14 23.89 -4.11
N VAL A 158 -2.37 23.36 -4.13
CA VAL A 158 -3.58 24.15 -3.87
C VAL A 158 -3.55 24.78 -2.47
N PHE A 159 -3.06 24.05 -1.47
CA PHE A 159 -2.90 24.58 -0.12
C PHE A 159 -1.85 25.71 -0.06
N GLU A 160 -0.70 25.52 -0.70
CA GLU A 160 0.36 26.53 -0.77
C GLU A 160 -0.16 27.81 -1.45
N GLU A 161 -0.78 27.71 -2.62
CA GLU A 161 -1.37 28.85 -3.32
C GLU A 161 -2.45 29.56 -2.50
N ALA A 162 -3.32 28.80 -1.83
CA ALA A 162 -4.42 29.38 -1.06
C ALA A 162 -3.98 30.09 0.24
N PHE A 163 -2.90 29.64 0.89
CA PHE A 163 -2.56 30.08 2.25
C PHE A 163 -1.20 30.77 2.39
N SER A 164 -0.23 30.55 1.48
CA SER A 164 1.07 31.21 1.54
C SER A 164 1.23 32.34 0.52
N HIS A 165 0.58 32.27 -0.64
CA HIS A 165 0.69 33.30 -1.69
C HIS A 165 -0.37 34.42 -1.59
N LEU A 166 -1.49 34.20 -0.90
CA LEU A 166 -2.56 35.19 -0.69
C LEU A 166 -2.40 36.04 0.60
N ARG A 167 -1.17 36.12 1.15
CA ARG A 167 -0.84 36.98 2.29
C ARG A 167 -0.01 38.20 1.87
#